data_AF-A0AAE4MHN7-F1
#
_entry.id   AF-A0AAE4MHN7-F1
#
_cell.length_a   1.000
_cell.length_b   1.000
_cell.length_c   1.000
_cell.angle_alpha   90.00
_cell.angle_beta   90.00
_cell.angle_gamma   90.00
#
_symmetry.space_group_name_H-M   'P 1'
#
loop_
_entity.id
_entity.type
_entity.pdbx_description
1 polymer ?
#
loop_
_entity_poly.entity_id
_entity_poly.type
_entity_poly.pdbx_seq_one_letter_code
_entity_poly.pdbx_strand_id
1 'polypeptide(L)'
;MKRHAYTNLTDEEYQNLGKLVKNMGYQSRSAYYTAVSRVTLYGCHAAKHHITGDLDPPTIQWIAARRSAALAHDLMWQTYFDILSELAFPVIASRGAQTAYELLFSELQSAMTERLGRIPTIEQMRVWIQAYETTYADQLAEHRAELNRELRQEVECLSRDEMPEPEEADD
;
A
#
# COMPACT_ATOMS: atom_id res chain seq x y z
N MET A 1 10.84 35.92 -17.73
CA MET A 1 11.77 35.11 -18.54
C MET A 1 11.96 33.76 -17.84
N LYS A 2 11.34 32.67 -18.32
CA LYS A 2 11.54 31.33 -17.71
C LYS A 2 12.90 30.80 -18.16
N ARG A 3 13.83 30.63 -17.23
CA ARG A 3 15.11 29.95 -17.49
C ARG A 3 14.90 28.46 -17.24
N HIS A 4 15.12 27.63 -18.25
CA HIS A 4 15.10 26.18 -18.11
C HIS A 4 16.51 25.72 -17.71
N ALA A 5 16.62 24.98 -16.61
CA ALA A 5 17.85 24.31 -16.22
C ALA A 5 17.70 22.83 -16.57
N TYR A 6 18.63 22.31 -17.38
CA TYR A 6 18.68 20.90 -17.75
C TYR A 6 19.87 20.25 -17.05
N THR A 7 19.63 19.13 -16.40
CA THR A 7 20.66 18.32 -15.76
C THR A 7 20.95 17.14 -16.68
N ASN A 8 22.22 16.99 -17.08
CA ASN A 8 22.64 15.84 -17.85
C ASN A 8 22.86 14.67 -16.88
N LEU A 9 22.04 13.64 -17.02
CA LEU A 9 22.16 12.36 -16.31
C LEU A 9 22.38 11.27 -17.36
N THR A 10 23.13 10.25 -17.00
CA THR A 10 23.16 9.00 -17.77
C THR A 10 21.79 8.30 -17.69
N ASP A 11 21.52 7.40 -18.63
CA ASP A 11 20.26 6.64 -18.64
C ASP A 11 20.08 5.79 -17.38
N GLU A 12 21.18 5.24 -16.85
CA GLU A 12 21.17 4.46 -15.60
C GLU A 12 20.81 5.34 -14.39
N GLU A 13 21.46 6.50 -14.25
CA GLU A 13 21.17 7.46 -13.17
C GLU A 13 19.72 7.96 -13.26
N TYR A 14 19.23 8.20 -14.46
CA TYR A 14 17.86 8.65 -14.70
C TYR A 14 16.83 7.61 -14.24
N GLN A 15 17.05 6.32 -14.55
CA GLN A 15 16.18 5.23 -14.14
C GLN A 15 16.23 4.99 -12.63
N ASN A 16 17.43 4.98 -12.05
CA ASN A 16 17.62 4.80 -10.61
C ASN A 16 16.99 5.95 -9.82
N LEU A 17 17.15 7.19 -10.28
CA LEU A 17 16.46 8.34 -9.72
C LEU A 17 14.94 8.22 -9.82
N GLY A 18 14.42 7.73 -10.95
CA GLY A 18 12.98 7.49 -11.12
C GLY A 18 12.42 6.54 -10.07
N LYS A 19 13.10 5.42 -9.81
CA LYS A 19 12.72 4.44 -8.77
C LYS A 19 12.77 5.06 -7.38
N LEU A 20 13.86 5.75 -7.05
CA LEU A 20 14.04 6.41 -5.74
C LEU A 20 12.96 7.46 -5.47
N VAL A 21 12.67 8.32 -6.45
CA VAL A 21 11.64 9.38 -6.34
C VAL A 21 10.26 8.79 -6.06
N LYS A 22 9.92 7.69 -6.72
CA LYS A 22 8.65 6.98 -6.50
C LYS A 22 8.61 6.34 -5.11
N ASN A 23 9.68 5.68 -4.68
CA ASN A 23 9.78 5.05 -3.37
C ASN A 23 9.71 6.07 -2.22
N MET A 24 10.22 7.29 -2.44
CA MET A 24 10.12 8.40 -1.49
C MET A 24 8.77 9.16 -1.56
N GLY A 25 7.82 8.71 -2.36
CA GLY A 25 6.46 9.28 -2.43
C GLY A 25 6.34 10.61 -3.18
N TYR A 26 7.34 11.00 -3.97
CA TYR A 26 7.26 12.23 -4.78
C TYR A 26 6.52 11.99 -6.08
N GLN A 27 5.61 12.90 -6.43
CA GLN A 27 4.79 12.84 -7.65
C GLN A 27 5.59 12.96 -8.95
N SER A 28 6.79 13.55 -8.89
CA SER A 28 7.68 13.64 -10.06
C SER A 28 9.13 13.88 -9.64
N ARG A 29 10.07 13.58 -10.55
CA ARG A 29 11.49 13.89 -10.38
C ARG A 29 11.74 15.39 -10.21
N SER A 30 10.95 16.23 -10.88
CA SER A 30 10.98 17.69 -10.72
C SER A 30 10.55 18.12 -9.30
N ALA A 31 9.51 17.50 -8.75
CA ALA A 31 9.06 17.77 -7.38
C ALA A 31 10.15 17.39 -6.35
N TYR A 32 10.79 16.23 -6.55
CA TYR A 32 11.93 15.81 -5.74
C TYR A 32 13.10 16.79 -5.83
N TYR A 33 13.56 17.13 -7.04
CA TYR A 33 14.66 18.09 -7.22
C TYR A 33 14.34 19.47 -6.64
N THR A 34 13.10 19.91 -6.74
CA THR A 34 12.65 21.18 -6.14
C THR A 34 12.73 21.12 -4.61
N ALA A 35 12.28 20.02 -4.00
CA ALA A 35 12.36 19.83 -2.55
C ALA A 35 13.82 19.77 -2.07
N VAL A 36 14.66 18.97 -2.72
CA VAL A 36 16.10 18.87 -2.40
C VAL A 36 16.79 20.22 -2.57
N SER A 37 16.55 20.91 -3.70
CA SER A 37 17.16 22.23 -3.95
C SER A 37 16.74 23.25 -2.90
N ARG A 38 15.48 23.24 -2.46
CA ARG A 38 15.02 24.10 -1.36
C ARG A 38 15.77 23.77 -0.07
N VAL A 39 15.81 22.51 0.35
CA VAL A 39 16.53 22.11 1.57
C VAL A 39 18.00 22.51 1.51
N THR A 40 18.67 22.28 0.38
CA THR A 40 20.08 22.65 0.19
C THR A 40 20.27 24.16 0.19
N LEU A 41 19.45 24.93 -0.53
CA LEU A 41 19.57 26.38 -0.60
C LEU A 41 19.26 27.03 0.75
N TYR A 42 18.19 26.60 1.42
CA TYR A 42 17.84 27.10 2.75
C TYR A 42 18.87 26.67 3.80
N GLY A 43 19.42 25.45 3.70
CA GLY A 43 20.51 24.98 4.57
C GLY A 43 21.80 25.77 4.38
N CYS A 44 22.23 26.01 3.12
CA CYS A 44 23.39 26.83 2.81
C CYS A 44 23.19 28.30 3.22
N HIS A 45 21.98 28.84 3.04
CA HIS A 45 21.64 30.18 3.49
C HIS A 45 21.69 30.26 5.02
N ALA A 46 21.10 29.29 5.72
CA ALA A 46 21.13 29.21 7.18
C ALA A 46 22.56 29.10 7.72
N ALA A 47 23.39 28.26 7.12
CA ALA A 47 24.80 28.10 7.50
C ALA A 47 25.61 29.38 7.25
N LYS A 48 25.44 30.02 6.08
CA LYS A 48 26.17 31.25 5.71
C LYS A 48 25.79 32.45 6.57
N HIS A 49 24.53 32.53 6.98
CA HIS A 49 24.02 33.64 7.78
C HIS A 49 24.01 33.35 9.28
N HIS A 50 24.63 32.23 9.71
CA HIS A 50 24.56 31.74 11.09
C HIS A 50 23.13 31.83 11.64
N ILE A 51 22.14 31.47 10.81
CA ILE A 51 20.75 31.32 11.24
C ILE A 51 20.73 30.05 12.10
N THR A 52 21.18 30.21 13.34
CA THR A 52 20.96 29.31 14.47
C THR A 52 19.69 29.73 15.23
N GLY A 53 18.95 30.70 14.70
CA GLY A 53 17.73 31.20 15.31
C GLY A 53 16.61 30.18 15.22
N ASP A 54 15.83 30.12 16.29
CA ASP A 54 14.56 29.39 16.31
C ASP A 54 13.76 29.71 15.04
N LEU A 55 13.22 28.67 14.42
CA LEU A 55 12.33 28.80 13.27
C LEU A 55 11.23 29.81 13.61
N ASP A 56 10.85 30.66 12.64
CA ASP A 56 9.76 31.60 12.89
C ASP A 56 8.49 30.84 13.31
N PRO A 57 7.66 31.39 14.23
CA PRO A 57 6.50 30.66 14.74
C PRO A 57 5.55 30.12 13.65
N PRO A 58 5.29 30.85 12.53
CA PRO A 58 4.56 30.29 11.39
C PRO A 58 5.18 29.02 10.80
N THR A 59 6.51 28.99 10.58
CA THR A 59 7.21 27.81 10.08
C THR A 59 7.13 26.63 11.06
N ILE A 60 7.27 26.86 12.36
CA ILE A 60 7.09 25.81 13.39
C ILE A 60 5.68 25.23 13.32
N GLN A 61 4.66 26.08 13.26
CA GLN A 61 3.27 25.66 13.16
C GLN A 61 3.01 24.85 11.89
N TRP A 62 3.57 25.28 10.75
CA TRP A 62 3.44 24.55 9.49
C TRP A 62 4.08 23.15 9.56
N ILE A 63 5.28 23.03 10.12
CA ILE A 63 5.95 21.73 10.33
C ILE A 63 5.12 20.83 11.25
N ALA A 64 4.63 21.37 12.37
CA ALA A 64 3.80 20.64 13.31
C ALA A 64 2.50 20.13 12.67
N ALA A 65 1.82 20.98 11.88
CA ALA A 65 0.63 20.60 11.13
C ALA A 65 0.92 19.50 10.10
N ARG A 66 2.06 19.60 9.40
CA ARG A 66 2.46 18.59 8.41
C ARG A 66 2.79 17.25 9.04
N ARG A 67 3.49 17.26 10.19
CA ARG A 67 3.79 16.06 10.98
C ARG A 67 2.51 15.41 11.50
N SER A 68 1.58 16.20 12.04
CA SER A 68 0.28 15.71 12.50
C SER A 68 -0.53 15.07 11.36
N ALA A 69 -0.54 15.71 10.19
CA ALA A 69 -1.19 15.15 8.99
C ALA A 69 -0.53 13.84 8.53
N ALA A 70 0.79 13.73 8.60
CA ALA A 70 1.51 12.49 8.27
C ALA A 70 1.16 11.37 9.26
N LEU A 71 1.18 11.64 10.57
CA LEU A 71 0.82 10.66 11.59
C LEU A 71 -0.64 10.18 11.43
N ALA A 72 -1.56 11.09 11.11
CA ALA A 72 -2.95 10.73 10.85
C ALA A 72 -3.09 9.84 9.60
N HIS A 73 -2.30 10.08 8.56
CA HIS A 73 -2.26 9.24 7.37
C HIS A 73 -1.70 7.84 7.69
N ASP A 74 -0.61 7.77 8.44
CA ASP A 74 0.02 6.50 8.82
C ASP A 74 -0.92 5.65 9.69
N LEU A 75 -1.61 6.26 10.65
CA LEU A 75 -2.63 5.58 11.45
C LEU A 75 -3.77 5.04 10.59
N MET A 76 -4.23 5.83 9.62
CA MET A 76 -5.31 5.44 8.71
C MET A 76 -4.88 4.27 7.81
N TRP A 77 -3.63 4.29 7.32
CA TRP A 77 -3.04 3.20 6.55
C TRP A 77 -2.96 1.91 7.38
N GLN A 78 -2.39 1.98 8.58
CA GLN A 78 -2.23 0.83 9.47
C GLN A 78 -3.58 0.20 9.82
N THR A 79 -4.54 1.02 10.20
CA THR A 79 -5.89 0.54 10.54
C THR A 79 -6.56 -0.14 9.35
N TYR A 80 -6.37 0.39 8.13
CA TYR A 80 -6.91 -0.25 6.94
C TYR A 80 -6.26 -1.62 6.68
N PHE A 81 -4.96 -1.76 6.91
CA PHE A 81 -4.26 -3.03 6.78
C PHE A 81 -4.75 -4.05 7.82
N ASP A 82 -5.01 -3.63 9.05
CA ASP A 82 -5.58 -4.50 10.08
C ASP A 82 -6.97 -4.99 9.66
N ILE A 83 -7.83 -4.08 9.19
CA ILE A 83 -9.16 -4.43 8.67
C ILE A 83 -9.07 -5.40 7.50
N LEU A 84 -8.13 -5.20 6.56
CA LEU A 84 -7.94 -6.13 5.45
C LEU A 84 -7.52 -7.51 5.94
N SER A 85 -6.66 -7.58 6.95
CA SER A 85 -6.22 -8.84 7.56
C SER A 85 -7.40 -9.59 8.19
N GLU A 86 -8.32 -8.86 8.84
CA GLU A 86 -9.46 -9.44 9.55
C GLU A 86 -10.62 -9.82 8.62
N LEU A 87 -10.95 -8.97 7.64
CA LEU A 87 -12.18 -9.11 6.84
C LEU A 87 -11.94 -9.60 5.42
N ALA A 88 -10.82 -9.22 4.82
CA ALA A 88 -10.59 -9.40 3.38
C ALA A 88 -9.54 -10.45 3.05
N PHE A 89 -8.72 -10.89 4.01
CA PHE A 89 -7.59 -11.79 3.77
C PHE A 89 -7.99 -13.07 3.00
N PRO A 90 -9.05 -13.80 3.38
CA PRO A 90 -9.43 -15.01 2.64
C PRO A 90 -9.89 -14.72 1.21
N VAL A 91 -10.54 -13.57 0.99
CA VAL A 91 -11.02 -13.16 -0.33
C VAL A 91 -9.87 -12.67 -1.21
N ILE A 92 -8.89 -11.95 -0.66
CA ILE A 92 -7.67 -11.54 -1.36
C ILE A 92 -6.84 -12.78 -1.73
N ALA A 93 -6.72 -13.74 -0.80
CA ALA A 93 -6.05 -15.00 -1.06
C ALA A 93 -6.77 -15.79 -2.15
N SER A 94 -8.08 -16.00 -2.09
CA SER A 94 -8.77 -16.82 -3.08
C SER A 94 -9.00 -16.14 -4.44
N ARG A 95 -9.27 -14.83 -4.46
CA ARG A 95 -9.78 -14.11 -5.65
C ARG A 95 -9.00 -12.84 -6.02
N GLY A 96 -8.02 -12.45 -5.21
CA GLY A 96 -7.17 -11.29 -5.46
C GLY A 96 -7.73 -9.97 -4.92
N ALA A 97 -6.87 -8.95 -4.87
CA ALA A 97 -7.17 -7.66 -4.24
C ALA A 97 -8.33 -6.91 -4.91
N GLN A 98 -8.41 -6.93 -6.25
CA GLN A 98 -9.45 -6.18 -6.97
C GLN A 98 -10.86 -6.72 -6.67
N THR A 99 -11.02 -8.03 -6.66
CA THR A 99 -12.30 -8.66 -6.34
C THR A 99 -12.67 -8.49 -4.87
N ALA A 100 -11.69 -8.57 -3.96
CA ALA A 100 -11.93 -8.29 -2.54
C ALA A 100 -12.41 -6.84 -2.33
N TYR A 101 -11.80 -5.87 -3.03
CA TYR A 101 -12.23 -4.48 -2.99
C TYR A 101 -13.68 -4.32 -3.46
N GLU A 102 -14.06 -4.93 -4.58
CA GLU A 102 -15.41 -4.79 -5.14
C GLU A 102 -16.49 -5.46 -4.29
N LEU A 103 -16.20 -6.65 -3.74
CA LEU A 103 -17.15 -7.41 -2.95
C LEU A 103 -17.33 -6.86 -1.53
N LEU A 104 -16.25 -6.37 -0.91
CA LEU A 104 -16.24 -5.95 0.49
C LEU A 104 -16.19 -4.43 0.66
N PHE A 105 -16.44 -3.66 -0.41
CA PHE A 105 -16.24 -2.20 -0.38
C PHE A 105 -17.01 -1.53 0.76
N SER A 106 -18.29 -1.87 0.94
CA SER A 106 -19.15 -1.29 1.96
C SER A 106 -18.67 -1.67 3.36
N GLU A 107 -18.29 -2.92 3.56
CA GLU A 107 -17.83 -3.47 4.83
C GLU A 107 -16.51 -2.83 5.26
N LEU A 108 -15.58 -2.65 4.33
CA LEU A 108 -14.33 -1.96 4.56
C LEU A 108 -14.55 -0.48 4.92
N GLN A 109 -15.50 0.19 4.27
CA GLN A 109 -15.87 1.58 4.61
C GLN A 109 -16.52 1.69 6.00
N SER A 110 -17.45 0.78 6.32
CA SER A 110 -18.08 0.72 7.63
C SER A 110 -17.04 0.48 8.72
N ALA A 111 -16.15 -0.50 8.55
CA ALA A 111 -15.09 -0.81 9.52
C ALA A 111 -14.13 0.38 9.74
N MET A 112 -13.75 1.09 8.67
CA MET A 112 -12.91 2.30 8.78
C MET A 112 -13.64 3.42 9.54
N THR A 113 -14.94 3.59 9.28
CA THR A 113 -15.77 4.59 9.97
C THR A 113 -15.88 4.27 11.45
N GLU A 114 -16.08 3.00 11.81
CA GLU A 114 -16.18 2.56 13.22
C GLU A 114 -14.86 2.76 13.97
N ARG A 115 -13.72 2.43 13.36
CA ARG A 115 -12.42 2.50 14.04
C ARG A 115 -11.83 3.91 14.11
N LEU A 116 -11.98 4.71 13.06
CA LEU A 116 -11.30 6.00 12.95
C LEU A 116 -12.23 7.20 12.76
N GLY A 117 -13.54 6.97 12.61
CA GLY A 117 -14.50 8.03 12.29
C GLY A 117 -14.22 8.70 10.94
N ARG A 118 -13.40 8.08 10.09
CA ARG A 118 -12.90 8.62 8.81
C ARG A 118 -12.73 7.50 7.81
N ILE A 119 -12.99 7.83 6.54
CA ILE A 119 -12.87 6.90 5.42
C ILE A 119 -11.78 7.43 4.48
N PRO A 120 -10.83 6.60 4.03
CA PRO A 120 -9.90 6.98 2.97
C PRO A 120 -10.66 7.23 1.67
N THR A 121 -10.03 7.95 0.73
CA THR A 121 -10.62 8.08 -0.60
C THR A 121 -10.65 6.72 -1.31
N ILE A 122 -11.55 6.57 -2.29
CA ILE A 122 -11.63 5.38 -3.15
C ILE A 122 -10.27 5.02 -3.75
N GLU A 123 -9.54 6.04 -4.23
CA GLU A 123 -8.22 5.86 -4.81
C GLU A 123 -7.20 5.38 -3.78
N GLN A 124 -7.22 5.94 -2.57
CA GLN A 124 -6.37 5.48 -1.47
C GLN A 124 -6.67 4.01 -1.14
N MET A 125 -7.94 3.64 -0.94
CA MET A 125 -8.33 2.26 -0.65
C MET A 125 -7.85 1.27 -1.71
N ARG A 126 -7.95 1.63 -3.00
CA ARG A 126 -7.44 0.82 -4.12
C ARG A 126 -5.93 0.66 -4.09
N VAL A 127 -5.18 1.75 -3.89
CA VAL A 127 -3.71 1.70 -3.79
C VAL A 127 -3.29 0.86 -2.57
N TRP A 128 -4.00 1.01 -1.46
CA TRP A 128 -3.65 0.38 -0.19
C TRP A 128 -3.91 -1.13 -0.22
N ILE A 129 -5.01 -1.58 -0.83
CA ILE A 129 -5.28 -3.02 -0.95
C ILE A 129 -4.30 -3.72 -1.92
N GLN A 130 -3.83 -3.02 -2.96
CA GLN A 130 -2.76 -3.52 -3.83
C GLN A 130 -1.41 -3.59 -3.09
N ALA A 131 -1.11 -2.57 -2.28
CA ALA A 131 0.08 -2.59 -1.43
C ALA A 131 0.01 -3.70 -0.38
N TYR A 132 -1.18 -3.99 0.17
CA TYR A 132 -1.41 -5.10 1.08
C TYR A 132 -1.08 -6.44 0.42
N GLU A 133 -1.62 -6.71 -0.78
CA GLU A 133 -1.34 -7.93 -1.52
C GLU A 133 0.17 -8.09 -1.82
N THR A 134 0.86 -7.00 -2.12
CA THR A 134 2.31 -7.01 -2.35
C THR A 134 3.09 -7.27 -1.05
N THR A 135 2.65 -6.67 0.06
CA THR A 135 3.33 -6.77 1.36
C THR A 135 3.19 -8.15 1.98
N TYR A 136 2.03 -8.79 1.81
CA TYR A 136 1.70 -10.09 2.41
C TYR A 136 1.65 -11.21 1.38
N ALA A 137 2.37 -11.06 0.26
CA ALA A 137 2.34 -11.99 -0.87
C ALA A 137 2.64 -13.44 -0.47
N ASP A 138 3.63 -13.66 0.41
CA ASP A 138 4.03 -14.99 0.85
C ASP A 138 2.93 -15.68 1.68
N GLN A 139 2.28 -14.94 2.57
CA GLN A 139 1.20 -15.46 3.43
C GLN A 139 -0.06 -15.75 2.61
N LEU A 140 -0.38 -14.88 1.66
CA LEU A 140 -1.47 -15.10 0.71
C LEU A 140 -1.19 -16.34 -0.16
N ALA A 141 0.06 -16.56 -0.57
CA ALA A 141 0.46 -17.74 -1.33
C ALA A 141 0.36 -19.03 -0.52
N GLU A 142 0.77 -19.00 0.75
CA GLU A 142 0.62 -20.12 1.67
C GLU A 142 -0.86 -20.49 1.86
N HIS A 143 -1.70 -19.49 2.13
CA HIS A 143 -3.14 -19.71 2.32
C HIS A 143 -3.82 -20.20 1.02
N ARG A 144 -3.43 -19.68 -0.15
CA ARG A 144 -3.86 -20.22 -1.45
C ARG A 144 -3.49 -21.69 -1.61
N ALA A 145 -2.30 -22.10 -1.19
CA ALA A 145 -1.84 -23.48 -1.28
C ALA A 145 -2.58 -24.41 -0.32
N GLU A 146 -2.98 -23.92 0.85
CA GLU A 146 -3.81 -24.63 1.81
C GLU A 146 -5.24 -24.82 1.28
N LEU A 147 -5.89 -23.74 0.82
CA LEU A 147 -7.23 -23.79 0.24
C LEU A 147 -7.31 -24.78 -0.95
N ASN A 148 -6.27 -24.78 -1.81
CA ASN A 148 -6.20 -25.72 -2.93
C ASN A 148 -5.99 -27.18 -2.49
N ARG A 149 -5.36 -27.42 -1.34
CA ARG A 149 -5.23 -28.77 -0.78
C ARG A 149 -6.57 -29.28 -0.25
N GLU A 150 -7.28 -28.44 0.50
CA GLU A 150 -8.62 -28.75 1.03
C GLU A 150 -9.61 -29.06 -0.09
N LEU A 151 -9.66 -28.19 -1.12
CA LEU A 151 -10.53 -28.40 -2.28
C LEU A 151 -10.26 -29.72 -3.02
N ARG A 152 -8.99 -30.13 -3.12
CA ARG A 152 -8.63 -31.41 -3.75
C ARG A 152 -9.09 -32.60 -2.91
N GLN A 153 -8.94 -32.54 -1.60
CA GLN A 153 -9.42 -33.59 -0.69
C GLN A 153 -10.94 -33.73 -0.74
N GLU A 154 -11.66 -32.61 -0.80
CA GLU A 154 -13.13 -32.61 -0.90
C GLU A 154 -13.61 -33.24 -2.22
N VAL A 155 -12.98 -32.89 -3.34
CA VAL A 155 -13.26 -33.50 -4.66
C VAL A 155 -12.96 -35.01 -4.66
N GLU A 156 -11.84 -35.44 -4.05
CA GLU A 156 -11.49 -36.86 -3.94
C GLU A 156 -12.51 -37.64 -3.09
N CYS A 157 -13.01 -37.07 -1.99
CA CYS A 157 -14.07 -37.67 -1.18
C CYS A 157 -15.39 -37.81 -1.95
N LEU A 158 -15.83 -36.76 -2.64
CA LEU A 158 -17.05 -36.80 -3.45
C LEU A 158 -16.97 -37.83 -4.58
N SER A 159 -15.79 -37.98 -5.21
CA SER A 159 -15.57 -38.99 -6.26
C SER A 159 -15.56 -40.43 -5.76
N ARG A 160 -15.36 -40.67 -4.46
CA ARG A 160 -15.41 -42.00 -3.84
C ARG A 160 -16.83 -42.44 -3.50
N ASP A 161 -17.70 -41.50 -3.11
CA ASP A 161 -19.10 -41.79 -2.78
C ASP A 161 -19.97 -42.05 -4.03
N GLU A 162 -19.47 -41.73 -5.24
CA GLU A 162 -20.14 -42.01 -6.52
C GLU A 162 -19.74 -43.36 -7.17
N MET A 163 -18.88 -44.16 -6.53
CA MET A 163 -18.58 -45.51 -7.03
C MET A 163 -19.59 -46.53 -6.50
N PRO A 164 -20.48 -47.12 -7.35
CA PRO A 164 -21.32 -48.23 -6.91
C PRO A 164 -20.42 -49.41 -6.52
N GLU A 165 -20.75 -50.07 -5.40
CA GLU A 165 -20.10 -51.33 -5.02
C GLU A 165 -20.22 -52.31 -6.20
N PRO A 166 -19.15 -53.05 -6.54
CA PRO A 166 -19.25 -54.07 -7.55
C PRO A 166 -20.22 -55.13 -7.03
N GLU A 167 -21.36 -55.32 -7.70
CA GLU A 167 -22.24 -56.46 -7.47
C GLU A 167 -21.36 -57.72 -7.58
N GLU A 168 -21.18 -58.41 -6.45
CA GLU A 168 -20.62 -59.75 -6.44
C GLU A 168 -21.48 -60.60 -7.36
N ALA A 169 -20.92 -60.96 -8.52
CA ALA A 169 -21.53 -61.92 -9.42
C ALA A 169 -21.45 -63.29 -8.73
N ASP A 170 -22.54 -63.67 -8.06
CA ASP A 170 -22.78 -65.04 -7.60
C ASP A 170 -22.81 -65.97 -8.82
N ASP A 171 -21.82 -66.87 -8.91
CA ASP A 171 -21.75 -68.03 -9.81
C ASP A 171 -22.45 -69.27 -9.19
#